data_AF-A0A3M2SSB0-F1
#
_entry.id   AF-A0A3M2SSB0-F1
#
_cell.length_a   1.000
_cell.length_b   1.000
_cell.length_c   1.000
_cell.angle_alpha   90.00
_cell.angle_beta   90.00
_cell.angle_gamma   90.00
#
_symmetry.space_group_name_H-M   'P 1'
#
loop_
_entity.id
_entity.type
_entity.pdbx_description
1 polymer ?
#
loop_
_entity_poly.entity_id
_entity_poly.type
_entity_poly.pdbx_seq_one_letter_code
_entity_poly.pdbx_strand_id
1 'polypeptide(L)'
;MIGFADDYAKVTKHNTKGVSSRMRMLLGLGIAACAGIAASLLHPAGLTNQLALPIFKDVLVNLGWFFVPFAMIVIVGAANAVNLTDGLDGLAIMP
;
A
#
# COMPACT_ATOMS: atom_id res chain seq x y z
N MET A 1 2.06 -13.08 -0.24
CA MET A 1 1.80 -13.71 -1.56
C MET A 1 2.64 -13.10 -2.68
N ILE A 2 2.68 -11.78 -2.88
CA ILE A 2 3.52 -11.16 -3.93
C ILE A 2 5.02 -11.29 -3.64
N GLY A 3 5.46 -11.12 -2.39
CA GLY A 3 6.86 -11.32 -2.01
C GLY A 3 7.36 -12.75 -2.30
N PHE A 4 6.50 -13.75 -2.11
CA PHE A 4 6.84 -15.15 -2.39
C PHE A 4 6.98 -15.42 -3.91
N ALA A 5 6.15 -14.78 -4.73
CA ALA A 5 6.26 -14.86 -6.18
C ALA A 5 7.51 -14.12 -6.71
N ASP A 6 7.89 -12.99 -6.08
CA ASP A 6 9.11 -12.25 -6.41
C ASP A 6 10.38 -13.03 -6.05
N ASP A 7 10.40 -13.67 -4.88
CA ASP A 7 11.54 -14.50 -4.45
C ASP A 7 11.67 -15.78 -5.29
N TYR A 8 10.55 -16.42 -5.65
CA TYR A 8 10.58 -17.57 -6.55
C TYR A 8 11.14 -17.20 -7.94
N ALA A 9 10.72 -16.05 -8.49
CA ALA A 9 11.21 -15.58 -9.78
C ALA A 9 12.71 -15.21 -9.76
N LYS A 10 13.21 -14.67 -8.65
CA LYS A 10 14.65 -14.38 -8.47
C LYS A 10 15.50 -15.65 -8.39
N VAL A 11 15.03 -16.67 -7.65
CA VAL A 11 15.75 -17.94 -7.48
C VAL A 11 15.77 -18.76 -8.78
N THR A 12 14.69 -18.74 -9.58
CA THR A 12 14.62 -19.56 -10.81
C THR A 12 15.32 -18.92 -12.02
N LYS A 13 15.49 -17.59 -12.09
CA LYS A 13 15.98 -16.92 -13.32
C LYS A 13 17.43 -16.43 -13.31
N HIS A 14 18.20 -16.59 -12.23
CA HIS A 14 19.63 -16.25 -12.18
C HIS A 14 19.98 -14.87 -12.78
N ASN A 15 19.06 -13.92 -12.68
CA ASN A 15 19.17 -12.59 -13.29
C ASN A 15 19.15 -11.57 -12.14
N THR A 16 20.24 -10.81 -12.00
CA THR A 16 20.44 -9.78 -10.97
C THR A 16 19.57 -8.54 -11.18
N LYS A 17 18.78 -8.50 -12.26
CA LYS A 17 17.76 -7.46 -12.48
C LYS A 17 16.52 -7.80 -11.66
N GLY A 18 16.43 -7.26 -10.45
CA GLY A 18 15.19 -7.23 -9.68
C GLY A 18 14.01 -6.68 -10.49
N VAL A 19 12.77 -6.88 -10.02
CA VAL A 19 11.57 -6.36 -10.69
C VAL A 19 11.73 -4.87 -10.99
N SER A 20 11.46 -4.47 -12.23
CA SER A 20 11.63 -3.09 -12.64
C SER A 20 10.79 -2.17 -11.76
N SER A 21 11.38 -1.05 -11.31
CA SER A 21 10.70 -0.10 -10.41
C SER A 21 9.32 0.33 -10.94
N ARG A 22 9.17 0.48 -12.26
CA ARG A 22 7.89 0.77 -12.92
C ARG A 22 6.88 -0.37 -12.78
N MET A 23 7.29 -1.63 -12.95
CA MET A 23 6.41 -2.79 -12.78
C MET A 23 5.99 -2.95 -11.32
N ARG A 24 6.92 -2.75 -10.37
CA ARG A 24 6.61 -2.75 -8.93
C ARG A 24 5.58 -1.67 -8.59
N MET A 25 5.71 -0.48 -9.16
CA MET A 25 4.75 0.62 -8.96
C MET A 25 3.37 0.32 -9.56
N LEU A 26 3.30 -0.19 -10.79
CA LEU A 26 2.02 -0.54 -11.43
C LEU A 26 1.29 -1.64 -10.68
N LEU A 27 2.01 -2.69 -10.26
CA LEU A 27 1.44 -3.75 -9.42
C LEU A 27 0.96 -3.19 -8.08
N GLY A 28 1.77 -2.35 -7.42
CA GLY A 28 1.41 -1.66 -6.19
C GLY A 28 0.13 -0.83 -6.31
N LEU A 29 0.00 -0.05 -7.39
CA LEU A 29 -1.21 0.74 -7.67
C LEU A 29 -2.43 -0.15 -7.90
N GLY A 30 -2.29 -1.25 -8.64
CA GLY A 30 -3.38 -2.21 -8.88
C GLY A 30 -3.88 -2.86 -7.59
N ILE A 31 -2.96 -3.32 -6.75
CA ILE A 31 -3.30 -3.90 -5.44
C ILE A 31 -3.97 -2.87 -4.54
N ALA A 32 -3.43 -1.64 -4.51
CA ALA A 32 -3.95 -0.57 -3.68
C ALA A 32 -5.34 -0.11 -4.14
N ALA A 33 -5.62 -0.11 -5.46
CA ALA A 33 -6.94 0.15 -6.00
C ALA A 33 -7.94 -0.93 -5.57
N CYS A 34 -7.59 -2.21 -5.73
CA CYS A 34 -8.43 -3.32 -5.26
C CYS A 34 -8.68 -3.26 -3.75
N ALA A 35 -7.66 -2.96 -2.96
CA ALA A 35 -7.77 -2.80 -1.51
C ALA A 35 -8.67 -1.63 -1.13
N GLY A 36 -8.52 -0.47 -1.79
CA GLY A 36 -9.37 0.70 -1.55
C GLY A 36 -10.84 0.45 -1.91
N ILE A 37 -11.10 -0.23 -3.03
CA ILE A 37 -12.46 -0.62 -3.43
C ILE A 37 -13.04 -1.62 -2.42
N ALA A 38 -12.29 -2.67 -2.06
CA ALA A 38 -12.72 -3.64 -1.07
C ALA A 38 -13.03 -2.97 0.29
N ALA A 39 -12.18 -2.05 0.73
CA ALA A 39 -12.42 -1.28 1.96
C ALA A 39 -13.72 -0.46 1.86
N SER A 40 -13.99 0.18 0.72
CA SER A 40 -15.24 0.94 0.53
C SER A 40 -16.49 0.04 0.58
N LEU A 41 -16.40 -1.21 0.12
CA LEU A 41 -17.53 -2.15 0.08
C LEU A 41 -17.74 -2.90 1.41
N LEU A 42 -16.65 -3.15 2.15
CA LEU A 42 -16.68 -3.93 3.39
C LEU A 42 -16.84 -3.08 4.65
N HIS A 43 -16.58 -1.77 4.58
CA HIS A 43 -16.80 -0.88 5.70
C HIS A 43 -18.29 -0.74 6.03
N PRO A 44 -18.66 -0.66 7.32
CA PRO A 44 -20.01 -0.30 7.74
C PRO A 44 -20.42 1.04 7.14
N ALA A 45 -21.70 1.21 6.82
CA ALA A 45 -22.22 2.41 6.13
C ALA A 45 -21.85 3.75 6.81
N GLY A 46 -21.65 3.75 8.13
CA GLY A 46 -21.20 4.93 8.89
C GLY A 46 -19.72 5.29 8.75
N LEU A 47 -18.88 4.37 8.26
CA LEU A 47 -17.43 4.55 8.06
C LEU A 47 -16.99 4.42 6.60
N THR A 48 -17.90 4.06 5.70
CA THR A 48 -17.63 3.94 4.27
C THR A 48 -17.16 5.28 3.71
N ASN A 49 -15.97 5.28 3.08
CA ASN A 49 -15.33 6.45 2.48
C ASN A 49 -15.03 7.61 3.46
N GLN A 50 -15.08 7.34 4.77
CA GLN A 50 -14.79 8.34 5.80
C GLN A 50 -13.31 8.34 6.16
N LEU A 51 -12.73 9.53 6.31
CA LEU A 51 -11.41 9.74 6.88
C LEU A 51 -11.57 10.31 8.30
N ALA A 52 -11.16 9.54 9.29
CA ALA A 52 -11.16 9.97 10.69
C ALA A 52 -9.94 10.85 10.99
N LEU A 53 -10.15 11.96 11.69
CA LEU A 53 -9.07 12.83 12.15
C LEU A 53 -8.73 12.50 13.62
N PRO A 54 -7.54 11.98 13.93
CA PRO A 54 -7.23 11.50 15.29
C PRO A 54 -7.22 12.60 16.36
N ILE A 55 -6.93 13.84 15.97
CA ILE A 55 -6.97 15.00 16.87
C ILE A 55 -8.42 15.44 17.14
N PHE A 56 -9.32 15.25 16.17
CA PHE A 56 -10.72 15.63 16.24
C PHE A 56 -11.59 14.36 16.17
N LYS A 57 -11.77 13.71 17.32
CA LYS A 57 -12.33 12.36 17.45
C LYS A 57 -13.70 12.15 16.78
N ASP A 58 -14.48 13.22 16.65
CA ASP A 58 -15.83 13.18 16.06
C ASP A 58 -15.88 13.70 14.61
N VAL A 59 -14.74 14.11 14.04
CA VAL A 59 -14.68 14.64 12.68
C VAL A 59 -14.36 13.51 11.70
N LEU A 60 -15.38 13.16 10.92
CA LEU A 60 -15.30 12.25 9.78
C LEU A 60 -15.40 13.06 8.49
N VAL A 61 -14.33 13.06 7.70
CA VAL A 61 -14.31 13.71 6.39
C VAL A 61 -14.72 12.68 5.34
N ASN A 62 -15.88 12.89 4.71
CA ASN A 62 -16.35 12.02 3.65
C ASN A 62 -15.58 12.33 2.35
N LEU A 63 -14.71 11.41 1.94
CA LEU A 63 -13.93 11.51 0.70
C LEU A 63 -14.72 11.04 -0.53
N GLY A 64 -15.83 10.32 -0.34
CA GLY A 64 -16.62 9.73 -1.41
C GLY A 64 -15.75 8.92 -2.37
N TRP A 65 -15.87 9.21 -3.66
CA TRP A 65 -15.08 8.58 -4.72
C TRP A 65 -13.56 8.86 -4.64
N PHE A 66 -13.13 9.95 -3.98
CA PHE A 66 -11.71 10.23 -3.77
C PHE A 66 -11.06 9.32 -2.72
N PHE A 67 -11.85 8.55 -1.98
CA PHE A 67 -11.33 7.59 -1.01
C PHE A 67 -10.39 6.57 -1.66
N VAL A 68 -10.72 6.07 -2.86
CA VAL A 68 -9.91 5.06 -3.55
C VAL A 68 -8.56 5.64 -4.01
N PRO A 69 -8.50 6.78 -4.75
CA PRO A 69 -7.23 7.45 -5.05
C PRO A 69 -6.41 7.78 -3.80
N PHE A 70 -7.05 8.23 -2.73
CA PHE A 70 -6.38 8.52 -1.47
C PHE A 70 -5.75 7.27 -0.85
N ALA A 71 -6.52 6.17 -0.75
CA ALA A 71 -6.02 4.88 -0.27
C ALA A 71 -4.86 4.36 -1.12
N MET A 72 -4.91 4.56 -2.45
CA MET A 72 -3.82 4.20 -3.35
C MET A 72 -2.51 4.92 -3.00
N ILE A 73 -2.59 6.23 -2.80
CA ILE A 73 -1.42 7.05 -2.42
C ILE A 73 -0.88 6.60 -1.06
N VAL A 74 -1.75 6.35 -0.08
CA VAL A 74 -1.33 5.93 1.27
C VAL A 74 -0.63 4.57 1.23
N ILE A 75 -1.23 3.56 0.58
CA ILE A 75 -0.68 2.21 0.53
C ILE A 75 0.65 2.17 -0.22
N VAL A 76 0.68 2.75 -1.44
CA VAL A 76 1.90 2.75 -2.26
C VAL A 76 2.97 3.66 -1.64
N GLY A 77 2.57 4.80 -1.10
CA GLY A 77 3.45 5.74 -0.41
C GLY A 77 4.11 5.09 0.82
N ALA A 78 3.33 4.43 1.67
CA ALA A 78 3.85 3.72 2.83
C ALA A 78 4.81 2.58 2.42
N ALA A 79 4.45 1.77 1.41
CA ALA A 79 5.31 0.68 0.95
C ALA A 79 6.66 1.16 0.39
N ASN A 80 6.67 2.30 -0.32
CA ASN A 80 7.90 2.89 -0.81
C ASN A 80 8.69 3.61 0.30
N ALA A 81 8.00 4.27 1.24
CA ALA A 81 8.63 4.94 2.37
C ALA A 81 9.37 3.93 3.27
N VAL A 82 8.74 2.79 3.59
CA VAL A 82 9.37 1.70 4.34
C VAL A 82 10.59 1.17 3.59
N ASN A 83 10.49 0.94 2.27
CA ASN A 83 11.62 0.47 1.47
C ASN A 83 12.77 1.48 1.39
N LEU A 84 12.47 2.78 1.47
CA LEU A 84 13.47 3.84 1.53
C LEU A 84 14.15 3.89 2.90
N THR A 85 13.42 3.67 3.99
CA THR A 85 13.97 3.66 5.36
C THR A 85 14.72 2.37 5.70
N ASP A 86 14.37 1.25 5.08
CA ASP A 86 15.00 -0.06 5.27
C ASP A 86 16.27 -0.27 4.41
N GLY A 87 16.58 0.69 3.51
CA GLY A 87 17.76 0.65 2.63
C GLY A 87 19.10 0.94 3.31
N LEU A 88 19.10 1.19 4.61
CA LEU A 88 20.27 1.29 5.49
C LEU A 88 20.15 0.14 6.50
N ASP A 89 21.03 -0.86 6.40
CA ASP A 89 21.05 -2.11 7.18
C ASP A 89 20.40 -2.00 8.59
N GLY A 90 19.23 -2.64 8.77
CA GLY A 90 18.75 -3.10 10.07
C GLY A 90 17.96 -2.11 10.96
N LEU A 91 17.46 -0.98 10.46
CA LEU A 91 16.66 -0.03 11.27
C LEU A 91 15.14 -0.22 11.23
N ALA A 92 14.59 -1.03 10.31
CA ALA A 92 13.15 -1.26 10.20
C ALA A 92 12.58 -2.26 11.24
N ILE A 93 13.45 -2.95 11.99
CA ILE A 93 13.08 -3.80 13.12
C ILE A 93 13.95 -3.39 14.32
N MET A 94 13.47 -2.44 15.11
CA MET A 94 13.95 -2.30 16.49
C MET A 94 13.16 -3.32 17.34
N PRO A 95 13.81 -4.15 18.18
CA PRO A 95 13.14 -5.11 19.04
C PRO A 95 12.23 -4.45 20.10
#